data_AF-A0A1V4WD59-F1
#
_entry.id   AF-A0A1V4WD59-F1
#
_cell.length_a   1.000
_cell.length_b   1.000
_cell.length_c   1.000
_cell.angle_alpha   90.00
_cell.angle_beta   90.00
_cell.angle_gamma   90.00
#
_symmetry.space_group_name_H-M   'P 1'
#
loop_
_entity.id
_entity.type
_entity.pdbx_description
1 polymer ?
#
loop_
_entity_poly.entity_id
_entity_poly.type
_entity_poly.pdbx_seq_one_letter_code
_entity_poly.pdbx_strand_id
1 'polypeptide(L)'
;MKVAYKVWLDNNGKVFGEGPYRLLKLVEKTGSLHQAAMQMKMSYRKAWRTLHAIEQNLGFTLLDRQVGGVSGGGSQITQNARELIEHYEHFREEVKEALENIYRKHFEG
;
A
#
# COMPACT_ATOMS: atom_id res chain seq x y z
N MET A 1 -18.58 -21.77 2.76
CA MET A 1 -17.23 -21.54 2.19
C MET A 1 -17.10 -20.04 1.90
N LYS A 2 -15.92 -19.49 1.61
CA LYS A 2 -15.77 -18.06 1.27
C LYS A 2 -14.74 -17.86 0.17
N VAL A 3 -14.89 -16.79 -0.61
CA VAL A 3 -13.88 -16.39 -1.60
C VAL A 3 -12.66 -15.78 -0.91
N ALA A 4 -11.47 -16.21 -1.33
CA ALA A 4 -10.20 -15.65 -0.87
C ALA A 4 -9.35 -15.30 -2.09
N TYR A 5 -8.83 -14.07 -2.15
CA TYR A 5 -8.09 -13.55 -3.28
C TYR A 5 -7.02 -12.54 -2.86
N LYS A 6 -6.12 -12.22 -3.79
CA LYS A 6 -5.19 -11.09 -3.69
C LYS A 6 -5.19 -10.38 -5.03
N VAL A 7 -5.21 -9.06 -4.99
CA VAL A 7 -5.11 -8.22 -6.18
C VAL A 7 -3.87 -7.32 -6.06
N TRP A 8 -3.23 -7.03 -7.19
CA TRP A 8 -2.10 -6.11 -7.28
C TRP A 8 -2.04 -5.49 -8.68
N LEU A 9 -1.44 -4.30 -8.76
CA LEU A 9 -1.08 -3.63 -10.01
C LEU A 9 0.27 -4.15 -10.49
N ASP A 10 0.34 -4.49 -11.77
CA ASP A 10 1.53 -5.02 -12.43
C ASP A 10 1.98 -4.08 -13.55
N ASN A 11 3.30 -3.88 -13.64
CA ASN A 11 3.95 -3.21 -14.75
C ASN A 11 5.33 -3.85 -14.95
N ASN A 12 5.40 -4.90 -15.77
CA ASN A 12 6.58 -5.76 -15.91
C ASN A 12 7.01 -6.41 -14.59
N GLY A 13 6.02 -6.78 -13.77
CA GLY A 13 6.19 -7.29 -12.43
C GLY A 13 5.32 -6.55 -11.42
N LYS A 14 5.22 -7.12 -10.22
CA LYS A 14 4.37 -6.56 -9.15
C LYS A 14 4.87 -5.17 -8.71
N VAL A 15 4.02 -4.17 -8.92
CA VAL A 15 4.28 -2.79 -8.47
C VAL A 15 3.57 -2.53 -7.15
N PHE A 16 2.25 -2.45 -7.16
CA PHE A 16 1.48 -1.98 -6.00
C PHE A 16 0.42 -2.98 -5.59
N GLY A 17 0.14 -3.12 -4.31
CA GLY A 17 -0.89 -4.05 -3.83
C GLY A 17 -1.09 -3.93 -2.33
N GLU A 18 -1.72 -4.93 -1.72
CA GLU A 18 -2.13 -4.89 -0.32
C GLU A 18 -1.00 -4.55 0.68
N GLY A 19 0.21 -5.06 0.44
CA GLY A 19 1.36 -4.78 1.30
C GLY A 19 1.76 -3.30 1.30
N PRO A 20 2.19 -2.74 0.16
CA PRO A 20 2.51 -1.32 0.03
C PRO A 20 1.36 -0.39 0.41
N TYR A 21 0.12 -0.72 0.03
CA TYR A 21 -1.07 0.03 0.44
C TYR A 21 -1.16 0.16 1.96
N ARG A 22 -1.08 -0.98 2.68
CA ARG A 22 -1.14 -0.98 4.16
C ARG A 22 0.04 -0.23 4.78
N LEU A 23 1.22 -0.34 4.18
CA LEU A 23 2.40 0.37 4.64
C LEU A 23 2.19 1.88 4.56
N LEU A 24 1.70 2.39 3.43
CA LEU A 24 1.45 3.83 3.25
C LEU A 24 0.33 4.34 4.15
N LYS A 25 -0.78 3.59 4.33
CA LYS A 25 -1.82 3.96 5.31
C LYS A 25 -1.27 4.06 6.74
N LEU A 26 -0.36 3.16 7.11
CA LEU A 26 0.29 3.23 8.42
C LEU A 26 1.25 4.40 8.52
N VAL A 27 1.97 4.74 7.44
CA VAL A 27 2.80 5.95 7.41
C VAL A 27 1.93 7.20 7.56
N GLU A 28 0.82 7.31 6.84
CA GLU A 28 -0.15 8.40 6.98
C GLU A 28 -0.65 8.54 8.43
N LYS A 29 -0.97 7.41 9.07
CA LYS A 29 -1.46 7.39 10.46
C LYS A 29 -0.39 7.72 11.51
N THR A 30 0.85 7.29 11.29
CA THR A 30 1.93 7.35 12.30
C THR A 30 2.91 8.50 12.09
N GLY A 31 2.95 9.07 10.88
CA GLY A 31 3.99 10.01 10.46
C GLY A 31 5.38 9.40 10.40
N SER A 32 5.52 8.06 10.41
CA SER A 32 6.81 7.38 10.50
C SER A 32 6.85 6.05 9.74
N LEU A 33 7.76 5.96 8.75
CA LEU A 33 8.03 4.70 8.07
C LEU A 33 8.55 3.61 9.01
N HIS A 34 9.30 4.00 10.05
CA HIS A 34 9.79 3.05 11.04
C HIS A 34 8.66 2.45 11.86
N GLN A 35 7.77 3.28 12.41
CA GLN A 35 6.62 2.77 13.19
C GLN A 35 5.67 1.94 12.31
N ALA A 36 5.44 2.35 11.07
CA ALA A 36 4.66 1.57 10.10
C ALA A 36 5.28 0.19 9.84
N ALA A 37 6.60 0.13 9.60
CA ALA A 37 7.31 -1.12 9.40
C ALA A 37 7.22 -2.06 10.62
N MET A 38 7.38 -1.50 11.84
CA MET A 38 7.22 -2.24 13.09
C MET A 38 5.82 -2.84 13.25
N GLN A 39 4.76 -2.05 12.98
CA GLN A 39 3.38 -2.54 13.05
C GLN A 39 3.10 -3.64 12.03
N MET A 40 3.78 -3.61 10.88
CA MET A 40 3.71 -4.67 9.87
C MET A 40 4.65 -5.86 10.14
N LYS A 41 5.36 -5.87 11.28
CA LYS A 41 6.35 -6.91 11.63
C LYS A 41 7.40 -7.10 10.54
N MET A 42 7.83 -6.01 9.90
CA MET A 42 8.89 -6.02 8.90
C MET A 42 10.04 -5.09 9.27
N SER A 43 11.24 -5.36 8.75
CA SER A 43 12.38 -4.46 8.95
C SER A 43 12.16 -3.14 8.22
N TYR A 44 12.65 -2.05 8.81
CA TYR A 44 12.68 -0.74 8.18
C TYR A 44 13.31 -0.79 6.77
N ARG A 45 14.42 -1.53 6.63
CA ARG A 45 15.10 -1.73 5.33
C ARG A 45 14.19 -2.37 4.28
N LYS A 46 13.36 -3.34 4.68
CA LYS A 46 12.39 -3.97 3.77
C LYS A 46 11.28 -2.99 3.38
N ALA A 47 10.74 -2.24 4.34
CA ALA A 47 9.73 -1.21 4.08
C ALA A 47 10.26 -0.16 3.09
N TRP A 48 11.46 0.39 3.36
CA TRP A 48 12.11 1.36 2.50
C TRP A 48 12.38 0.83 1.09
N ARG A 49 12.96 -0.38 0.96
CA ARG A 49 13.19 -1.00 -0.37
C ARG A 49 11.90 -1.22 -1.15
N THR A 50 10.83 -1.59 -0.45
CA THR A 50 9.53 -1.82 -1.07
C THR A 50 8.99 -0.53 -1.67
N LEU A 51 8.95 0.55 -0.89
CA LEU A 51 8.47 1.85 -1.40
C LEU A 51 9.37 2.38 -2.50
N HIS A 52 10.69 2.27 -2.35
CA HIS A 52 11.62 2.78 -3.35
C HIS A 52 11.49 2.04 -4.70
N ALA A 53 11.30 0.72 -4.69
CA ALA A 53 11.06 -0.03 -5.93
C ALA A 53 9.77 0.42 -6.64
N ILE A 54 8.74 0.79 -5.87
CA ILE A 54 7.48 1.30 -6.41
C ILE A 54 7.68 2.68 -7.02
N GLU A 55 8.39 3.58 -6.33
CA GLU A 55 8.74 4.91 -6.85
C GLU A 55 9.45 4.82 -8.20
N GLN A 56 10.39 3.87 -8.37
CA GLN A 56 11.07 3.65 -9.65
C GLN A 56 10.12 3.19 -10.77
N ASN A 57 9.08 2.41 -10.44
CA ASN A 57 8.09 1.94 -11.41
C ASN A 57 7.03 3.00 -11.75
N LEU A 58 6.70 3.87 -10.79
CA LEU A 58 5.65 4.88 -10.94
C LEU A 58 6.19 6.24 -11.42
N GLY A 59 7.48 6.50 -11.28
CA GLY A 59 8.11 7.76 -11.68
C GLY A 59 7.85 8.93 -10.72
N PHE A 60 7.32 8.68 -9.52
CA PHE A 60 7.10 9.70 -8.49
C PHE A 60 7.43 9.19 -7.08
N THR A 61 7.71 10.10 -6.16
CA THR A 61 8.04 9.78 -4.77
C THR A 61 6.79 9.50 -3.95
N LEU A 62 6.85 8.49 -3.09
CA LEU A 62 5.74 8.10 -2.21
C LEU A 62 5.79 8.79 -0.85
N LEU A 63 6.98 9.18 -0.40
CA LEU A 63 7.20 9.80 0.90
C LEU A 63 7.93 11.15 0.77
N ASP A 64 7.41 12.15 1.47
CA ASP A 64 8.14 13.38 1.76
C ASP A 64 9.18 13.10 2.85
N ARG A 65 10.44 13.40 2.54
CA ARG A 65 11.55 13.28 3.50
C ARG A 65 11.71 14.62 4.20
N GLN A 66 11.36 14.69 5.49
CA GLN A 66 11.89 15.77 6.32
C GLN A 66 13.36 15.45 6.63
N VAL A 67 14.28 16.23 6.05
CA VAL A 67 15.69 16.22 6.43
C VAL A 67 15.80 16.69 7.87
N GLY A 68 16.48 15.91 8.71
CA GLY A 68 16.32 15.90 10.17
C GLY A 68 16.53 17.21 10.92
N GLY A 69 15.73 17.37 11.97
CA GLY A 69 16.06 18.12 13.18
C GLY A 69 16.11 17.19 14.40
N VAL A 70 16.43 17.73 15.58
CA VAL A 70 16.76 17.04 16.86
C VAL A 70 15.72 16.00 17.32
N SER A 71 14.51 15.99 16.76
CA SER A 71 13.39 15.10 17.10
C SER A 71 13.18 13.90 16.14
N GLY A 72 14.02 13.72 15.12
CA GLY A 72 13.94 12.59 14.19
C GLY A 72 13.00 12.86 13.01
N GLY A 73 13.55 12.78 11.79
CA GLY A 73 12.81 13.07 10.56
C GLY A 73 11.59 12.19 10.39
N GLY A 74 10.41 12.81 10.31
CA GLY A 74 9.16 12.13 10.00
C GLY A 74 9.14 11.63 8.55
N SER A 75 8.23 10.69 8.27
CA SER A 75 7.87 10.27 6.93
C SER A 75 6.40 10.60 6.73
N GLN A 76 6.09 11.56 5.87
CA GLN A 76 4.72 11.84 5.45
C GLN A 76 4.52 11.31 4.04
N ILE A 77 3.31 10.88 3.69
CA ILE A 77 3.00 10.48 2.33
C ILE A 77 2.85 11.72 1.44
N THR A 78 3.32 11.63 0.20
CA THR A 78 3.12 12.70 -0.79
C THR A 78 1.65 12.78 -1.24
N GLN A 79 1.28 13.85 -1.92
CA GLN A 79 -0.05 13.98 -2.52
C GLN A 79 -0.32 12.86 -3.56
N ASN A 80 0.65 12.57 -4.44
CA ASN A 80 0.53 11.46 -5.41
C ASN A 80 0.36 10.10 -4.71
N ALA A 81 1.02 9.88 -3.57
CA ALA A 81 0.83 8.66 -2.80
C ALA A 81 -0.57 8.56 -2.20
N ARG A 82 -1.15 9.68 -1.75
CA ARG A 82 -2.52 9.72 -1.24
C ARG A 82 -3.52 9.35 -2.34
N GLU A 83 -3.39 9.94 -3.52
CA GLU A 83 -4.23 9.62 -4.68
C GLU A 83 -4.10 8.15 -5.10
N LEU A 84 -2.88 7.60 -5.10
CA LEU A 84 -2.64 6.18 -5.38
C LEU A 84 -3.35 5.27 -4.36
N ILE A 85 -3.30 5.62 -3.07
CA ILE A 85 -3.97 4.88 -2.00
C ILE A 85 -5.48 4.91 -2.19
N GLU A 86 -6.05 6.08 -2.48
CA GLU A 86 -7.49 6.27 -2.69
C GLU A 86 -7.98 5.49 -3.90
N HIS A 87 -7.30 5.59 -5.05
CA HIS A 87 -7.67 4.81 -6.23
C HIS A 87 -7.56 3.30 -5.99
N TYR A 88 -6.50 2.85 -5.31
CA TYR A 88 -6.34 1.43 -5.01
C TYR A 88 -7.38 0.92 -3.99
N GLU A 89 -7.81 1.75 -3.04
CA GLU A 89 -8.91 1.46 -2.12
C GLU A 89 -10.19 1.17 -2.90
N HIS A 90 -10.65 2.12 -3.71
CA HIS A 90 -11.89 1.95 -4.47
C HIS A 90 -11.82 0.74 -5.40
N PHE A 91 -10.71 0.58 -6.12
CA PHE A 91 -10.50 -0.58 -6.98
C PHE A 91 -10.60 -1.91 -6.22
N ARG A 92 -10.00 -2.03 -5.02
CA ARG A 92 -10.04 -3.30 -4.28
C ARG A 92 -11.42 -3.62 -3.72
N GLU A 93 -12.20 -2.60 -3.38
CA GLU A 93 -13.58 -2.74 -2.91
C GLU A 93 -14.47 -3.25 -4.05
N GLU A 94 -14.38 -2.64 -5.23
CA GLU A 94 -15.13 -3.11 -6.42
C GLU A 94 -14.75 -4.54 -6.81
N VAL A 95 -13.46 -4.88 -6.80
CA VAL A 95 -12.99 -6.26 -7.05
C VAL A 95 -13.54 -7.23 -6.02
N LYS A 96 -13.62 -6.83 -4.74
CA LYS A 96 -14.20 -7.64 -3.67
C LYS A 96 -15.64 -8.00 -3.98
N GLU A 97 -16.46 -6.99 -4.24
CA GLU A 97 -17.89 -7.14 -4.49
C GLU A 97 -18.14 -8.01 -5.73
N ALA A 98 -17.38 -7.80 -6.81
CA ALA A 98 -17.48 -8.61 -8.01
C ALA A 98 -17.17 -10.09 -7.73
N LEU A 99 -16.09 -10.38 -6.98
CA LEU A 99 -15.72 -11.75 -6.64
C LEU A 99 -16.72 -12.43 -5.70
N GLU A 100 -17.28 -11.70 -4.73
CA GLU A 100 -18.35 -12.19 -3.86
C GLU A 100 -19.61 -12.51 -4.65
N ASN A 101 -20.00 -11.67 -5.61
CA ASN A 101 -21.13 -11.92 -6.50
C ASN A 101 -20.94 -13.17 -7.36
N ILE A 102 -19.75 -13.33 -7.95
CA ILE A 102 -19.41 -14.52 -8.75
C ILE A 102 -19.43 -15.78 -7.87
N TYR A 103 -18.85 -15.71 -6.68
CA TYR A 103 -18.82 -16.83 -5.75
C TYR A 103 -20.23 -17.27 -5.35
N ARG A 104 -21.10 -16.32 -4.97
CA ARG A 104 -22.51 -16.61 -4.63
C ARG A 104 -23.24 -17.31 -5.78
N LYS A 105 -23.07 -16.81 -6.99
CA LYS A 105 -23.69 -17.36 -8.21
C LYS A 105 -23.34 -18.84 -8.45
N HIS A 106 -22.14 -19.27 -8.11
CA HIS A 106 -21.64 -20.61 -8.45
C HIS A 106 -21.66 -21.61 -7.28
N PHE A 107 -21.66 -21.15 -6.04
CA PHE A 107 -21.47 -22.01 -4.86
C PHE A 107 -22.51 -21.82 -3.75
N GLU A 108 -23.36 -20.80 -3.83
CA GLU A 108 -24.45 -20.54 -2.86
C GLU A 108 -25.84 -20.50 -3.52
N GLY A 109 -25.91 -20.82 -4.81
CA GLY A 109 -27.16 -21.02 -5.56
C GLY A 109 -27.73 -22.42 -5.41
#